data_AF-A0A2P6TEC6-F1
#
_entry.id   AF-A0A2P6TEC6-F1
#
_cell.length_a   1.000
_cell.length_b   1.000
_cell.length_c   1.000
_cell.angle_alpha   90.00
_cell.angle_beta   90.00
_cell.angle_gamma   90.00
#
_symmetry.space_group_name_H-M   'P 1'
#
loop_
_entity.id
_entity.type
_entity.pdbx_description
1 polymer ?
#
loop_
_entity_poly.entity_id
_entity_poly.type
_entity_poly.pdbx_seq_one_letter_code
_entity_poly.pdbx_strand_id
1 'polypeptide(L)'
;MHRGGFSGAGGAAPLPLQNYDQADWPGGIQQRFRRLRPLIEEQLLAGYDPQFVGMLESPADGIGVWRAAGGDMTVVAQVGNLNFAPFARLCAGEFGGAPLDPGHTLLVVNPTWTRSADIGQLWDRKLKAAAAALIDDPAAWLPLYHLWDLRTAKGATGLLYRSWPHDWQLYHTSAHLEDLQAALDEPPVLVSPDRPPKERQIEVLNAALAEGLQQERAAKAAGRRPWL
;
A
#
# COMPACT_ATOMS: atom_id res chain seq x y z
N MET A 1 39.26 -8.37 -2.07
CA MET A 1 38.11 -9.29 -1.94
C MET A 1 38.00 -9.72 -0.49
N HIS A 2 37.06 -9.17 0.27
CA HIS A 2 36.60 -9.76 1.53
C HIS A 2 35.09 -9.56 1.63
N ARG A 3 34.38 -10.69 1.70
CA ARG A 3 32.95 -10.78 2.03
C ARG A 3 32.76 -10.43 3.49
N GLY A 4 31.96 -9.41 3.78
CA GLY A 4 31.38 -9.19 5.11
C GLY A 4 29.96 -9.71 5.10
N GLY A 5 29.73 -10.85 5.73
CA GLY A 5 28.39 -11.35 6.00
C GLY A 5 27.75 -10.50 7.09
N PHE A 6 26.54 -9.99 6.82
CA PHE A 6 25.67 -9.45 7.86
C PHE A 6 24.92 -10.61 8.50
N SER A 7 25.27 -10.92 9.74
CA SER A 7 24.50 -11.77 10.64
C SER A 7 24.08 -10.92 11.85
N GLY A 8 22.79 -10.68 11.99
CA GLY A 8 22.16 -10.04 13.14
C GLY A 8 20.74 -9.62 12.75
N ALA A 9 19.68 -9.85 13.50
CA ALA A 9 19.46 -10.53 14.76
C ALA A 9 18.03 -11.12 14.69
N GLY A 10 17.69 -12.05 15.60
CA GLY A 10 16.45 -12.84 15.63
C GLY A 10 15.22 -12.15 15.05
N GLY A 11 14.74 -12.68 13.91
CA GLY A 11 13.52 -12.23 13.29
C GLY A 11 12.34 -12.52 14.21
N ALA A 12 11.73 -11.46 14.75
CA ALA A 12 10.33 -11.53 15.13
C ALA A 12 9.58 -12.10 13.92
N ALA A 13 8.70 -13.08 14.16
CA ALA A 13 7.82 -13.57 13.11
C ALA A 13 7.17 -12.34 12.44
N PRO A 14 7.14 -12.24 11.10
CA PRO A 14 6.47 -11.13 10.44
C PRO A 14 5.06 -11.07 11.02
N LEU A 15 4.71 -9.92 11.63
CA LEU A 15 3.37 -9.70 12.13
C LEU A 15 2.40 -9.94 10.97
N PRO A 16 1.24 -10.56 11.20
CA PRO A 16 0.28 -10.81 10.13
C PRO A 16 -0.02 -9.49 9.43
N LEU A 17 0.00 -9.51 8.09
CA LEU A 17 -0.42 -8.40 7.25
C LEU A 17 -1.86 -8.01 7.61
N GLN A 18 -2.02 -7.02 8.48
CA GLN A 18 -3.32 -6.50 8.86
C GLN A 18 -3.80 -5.57 7.76
N ASN A 19 -4.88 -5.99 7.10
CA ASN A 19 -5.62 -5.13 6.20
C ASN A 19 -6.47 -4.17 7.02
N TYR A 20 -6.43 -2.89 6.68
CA TYR A 20 -7.12 -1.83 7.42
C TYR A 20 -8.09 -1.12 6.48
N ASP A 21 -9.39 -1.33 6.65
CA ASP A 21 -10.41 -0.60 5.91
C ASP A 21 -10.64 0.77 6.58
N GLN A 22 -10.95 1.79 5.78
CA GLN A 22 -11.46 3.07 6.29
C GLN A 22 -12.74 2.91 7.13
N ALA A 23 -13.52 1.85 6.90
CA ALA A 23 -14.70 1.50 7.68
C ALA A 23 -14.38 1.03 9.11
N ASP A 24 -13.16 0.52 9.35
CA ASP A 24 -12.71 0.07 10.68
C ASP A 24 -12.45 1.25 11.65
N TRP A 25 -12.51 2.49 11.14
CA TRP A 25 -12.11 3.70 11.85
C TRP A 25 -13.19 4.81 11.80
N PRO A 26 -14.27 4.68 12.60
CA PRO A 26 -15.44 5.57 12.52
C PRO A 26 -15.21 7.02 13.01
N GLY A 27 -14.09 7.32 13.70
CA GLY A 27 -13.82 8.61 14.36
C GLY A 27 -13.06 9.64 13.51
N GLY A 28 -13.21 9.59 12.19
CA GLY A 28 -12.67 10.59 11.26
C GLY A 28 -11.14 10.62 11.17
N ILE A 29 -10.61 11.67 10.54
CA ILE A 29 -9.18 11.82 10.17
C ILE A 29 -8.24 11.70 11.38
N GLN A 30 -8.59 12.30 12.51
CA GLN A 30 -7.74 12.26 13.71
C GLN A 30 -7.62 10.85 14.31
N GLN A 31 -8.71 10.09 14.37
CA GLN A 31 -8.66 8.72 14.88
C GLN A 31 -7.88 7.80 13.94
N ARG A 32 -8.07 7.96 12.62
CA ARG A 32 -7.30 7.23 11.61
C ARG A 32 -5.81 7.51 11.74
N PHE A 33 -5.42 8.77 11.90
CA PHE A 33 -4.02 9.15 12.08
C PHE A 33 -3.44 8.57 13.38
N ARG A 34 -4.20 8.59 14.48
CA ARG A 34 -3.79 7.97 15.75
C ARG A 34 -3.50 6.47 15.63
N ARG A 35 -4.16 5.77 14.70
CA ARG A 35 -3.93 4.35 14.40
C ARG A 35 -2.79 4.12 13.43
N LEU A 36 -2.63 4.99 12.43
CA LEU A 36 -1.55 4.91 11.46
C LEU A 36 -0.19 5.19 12.12
N ARG A 37 -0.12 6.15 13.05
CA ARG A 37 1.13 6.58 13.66
C ARG A 37 1.96 5.44 14.28
N PRO A 38 1.42 4.57 15.14
CA PRO A 38 2.16 3.41 15.65
C PRO A 38 2.69 2.49 14.55
N LEU A 39 1.94 2.29 13.45
CA LEU A 39 2.43 1.49 12.31
C LEU A 39 3.64 2.13 11.64
N ILE A 40 3.66 3.46 11.53
CA ILE A 40 4.81 4.20 11.01
C ILE A 40 6.01 4.08 11.96
N GLU A 41 5.81 4.38 13.24
CA GLU A 41 6.89 4.48 14.22
C GLU A 41 7.46 3.11 14.64
N GLU A 42 6.60 2.13 14.87
CA GLU A 42 6.97 0.83 15.45
C GLU A 42 7.22 -0.25 14.41
N GLN A 43 6.67 -0.13 13.19
CA GLN A 43 6.85 -1.14 12.13
C GLN A 43 7.68 -0.61 10.98
N LEU A 44 7.24 0.46 10.31
CA LEU A 44 7.92 0.96 9.11
C LEU A 44 9.30 1.56 9.41
N LEU A 45 9.39 2.38 10.46
CA LEU A 45 10.61 3.10 10.84
C LEU A 45 11.38 2.43 11.98
N ALA A 46 11.05 1.18 12.30
CA ALA A 46 11.78 0.39 13.27
C ALA A 46 13.27 0.32 12.89
N GLY A 47 14.14 0.79 13.78
CA GLY A 47 15.60 0.81 13.55
C GLY A 47 16.14 2.03 12.78
N TYR A 48 15.29 2.98 12.38
CA TYR A 48 15.70 4.19 11.64
C TYR A 48 15.78 5.47 12.48
N ASP A 49 15.73 5.37 13.81
CA ASP A 49 15.68 6.49 14.77
C ASP A 49 14.67 7.59 14.37
N PRO A 50 13.37 7.25 14.25
CA PRO A 50 12.38 8.18 13.75
C PRO A 50 12.08 9.31 14.73
N GLN A 51 12.11 10.54 14.23
CA GLN A 51 11.71 11.74 14.95
C GLN A 51 10.41 12.29 14.35
N PHE A 52 9.32 12.26 15.13
CA PHE A 52 8.08 12.91 14.72
C PHE A 52 8.25 14.43 14.77
N VAL A 53 8.16 15.07 13.60
CA VAL A 53 8.38 16.52 13.42
C VAL A 53 7.10 17.30 13.70
N GLY A 54 5.95 16.70 13.39
CA GLY A 54 4.64 17.31 13.63
C GLY A 54 3.62 16.96 12.55
N MET A 55 2.52 17.71 12.58
CA MET A 55 1.45 17.63 11.59
C MET A 55 1.66 18.71 10.53
N LEU A 56 1.41 18.38 9.28
CA LEU A 56 1.41 19.32 8.16
C LEU A 56 0.17 20.22 8.27
N GLU A 57 0.40 21.53 8.28
CA GLU A 57 -0.61 22.61 8.45
C GLU A 57 -1.42 22.56 9.75
N SER A 58 -2.23 21.52 9.96
CA SER A 58 -3.11 21.35 11.10
C SER A 58 -3.25 19.89 11.53
N PRO A 59 -3.39 19.60 12.85
CA PRO A 59 -3.75 18.26 13.32
C PRO A 59 -5.06 17.72 12.76
N ALA A 60 -5.96 18.59 12.27
CA ALA A 60 -7.22 18.18 11.65
C ALA A 60 -7.03 17.49 10.29
N ASP A 61 -5.90 17.71 9.62
CA ASP A 61 -5.64 17.22 8.26
C ASP A 61 -5.06 15.79 8.26
N GLY A 62 -4.61 15.30 9.42
CA GLY A 62 -4.14 13.92 9.56
C GLY A 62 -2.92 13.58 8.69
N ILE A 63 -2.09 14.58 8.39
CA ILE A 63 -0.81 14.40 7.69
C ILE A 63 0.32 14.55 8.71
N GLY A 64 0.93 13.43 9.09
CA GLY A 64 2.10 13.41 9.96
C GLY A 64 3.39 13.42 9.18
N VAL A 65 4.42 14.03 9.75
CA VAL A 65 5.77 14.09 9.16
C VAL A 65 6.79 13.58 10.18
N TRP A 66 7.66 12.68 9.73
CA TRP A 66 8.80 12.17 10.47
C TRP A 66 10.10 12.48 9.73
N ARG A 67 11.16 12.71 10.49
CA ARG A 67 12.55 12.56 10.01
C ARG A 67 13.06 11.22 10.47
N ALA A 68 13.87 10.58 9.64
CA ALA A 68 14.45 9.27 9.93
C ALA A 68 15.82 9.16 9.25
N ALA A 69 16.53 8.07 9.52
CA ALA A 69 17.85 7.78 8.94
C ALA A 69 18.85 8.93 9.14
N GLY A 70 18.95 9.46 10.38
CA GLY A 70 19.86 10.56 10.70
C GLY A 70 19.49 11.93 10.11
N GLY A 71 18.31 12.04 9.48
CA GLY A 71 17.82 13.29 8.88
C GLY A 71 17.74 13.25 7.35
N ASP A 72 18.32 12.24 6.71
CA ASP A 72 18.37 12.09 5.25
C ASP A 72 17.07 11.56 4.64
N MET A 73 16.08 11.24 5.49
CA MET A 73 14.77 10.77 5.06
C MET A 73 13.66 11.57 5.73
N THR A 74 12.67 11.97 4.93
CA THR A 74 11.37 12.46 5.39
C THR A 74 10.29 11.45 5.06
N VAL A 75 9.52 11.04 6.06
CA VAL A 75 8.36 10.18 5.87
C VAL A 75 7.10 10.97 6.13
N VAL A 76 6.15 10.88 5.22
CA VAL A 76 4.85 11.54 5.30
C VAL A 76 3.78 10.47 5.34
N ALA A 77 2.92 10.49 6.36
CA ALA A 77 1.81 9.58 6.47
C ALA A 77 0.50 10.37 6.44
N GLN A 78 -0.39 10.05 5.50
CA GLN A 78 -1.69 10.71 5.38
C GLN A 78 -2.82 9.69 5.40
N VAL A 79 -4.00 10.10 5.86
CA VAL A 79 -5.17 9.20 6.03
C VAL A 79 -6.40 9.64 5.23
N GLY A 80 -6.22 10.56 4.27
CA GLY A 80 -7.30 11.10 3.45
C GLY A 80 -6.83 11.54 2.07
N ASN A 81 -7.76 11.60 1.12
CA ASN A 81 -7.48 11.96 -0.27
C ASN A 81 -7.73 13.44 -0.62
N LEU A 82 -8.32 14.21 0.30
CA LEU A 82 -8.60 15.64 0.11
C LEU A 82 -7.43 16.54 0.51
N ASN A 83 -6.47 16.01 1.27
CA ASN A 83 -5.40 16.81 1.88
C ASN A 83 -4.10 16.76 1.05
N PHE A 84 -4.22 16.64 -0.28
CA PHE A 84 -3.05 16.56 -1.15
C PHE A 84 -2.28 17.88 -1.26
N ALA A 85 -2.97 19.03 -1.15
CA ALA A 85 -2.33 20.33 -1.31
C ALA A 85 -1.20 20.60 -0.30
N PRO A 86 -1.36 20.37 1.03
CA PRO A 86 -0.27 20.46 1.99
C PRO A 86 0.94 19.57 1.64
N PHE A 87 0.68 18.36 1.13
CA PHE A 87 1.73 17.45 0.68
C PHE A 87 2.49 17.99 -0.55
N ALA A 88 1.78 18.54 -1.54
CA ALA A 88 2.42 19.16 -2.70
C ALA A 88 3.32 20.35 -2.31
N ARG A 89 2.86 21.16 -1.34
CA ARG A 89 3.64 22.28 -0.78
C ARG A 89 4.90 21.80 -0.04
N LEU A 90 4.85 20.65 0.66
CA LEU A 90 6.04 20.01 1.24
C LEU A 90 7.03 19.59 0.16
N CYS A 91 6.57 18.98 -0.92
CA CYS A 91 7.44 18.60 -2.05
C CYS A 91 8.08 19.83 -2.72
N ALA A 92 7.41 20.99 -2.66
CA ALA A 92 7.96 22.27 -3.11
C ALA A 92 8.89 22.95 -2.09
N GLY A 93 9.14 22.35 -0.93
CA GLY A 93 10.03 22.87 0.10
C GLY A 93 9.44 23.96 1.00
N GLU A 94 8.12 24.20 0.96
CA GLU A 94 7.47 25.26 1.74
C GLU A 94 7.52 25.01 3.26
N PHE A 95 7.82 23.79 3.69
CA PHE A 95 7.96 23.39 5.09
C PHE A 95 9.42 23.06 5.47
N GLY A 96 10.38 23.53 4.65
CA GLY A 96 11.81 23.31 4.82
C GLY A 96 12.44 22.72 3.56
N GLY A 97 13.73 23.00 3.35
CA GLY A 97 14.43 22.64 2.11
C GLY A 97 14.91 21.19 1.99
N ALA A 98 14.79 20.37 3.05
CA ALA A 98 15.31 19.01 3.04
C ALA A 98 14.75 18.15 1.88
N PRO A 99 13.44 18.15 1.56
CA PRO A 99 12.90 17.40 0.41
C PRO A 99 13.43 17.83 -0.96
N LEU A 100 14.09 18.99 -1.06
CA LEU A 100 14.69 19.49 -2.30
C LEU A 100 16.16 19.06 -2.46
N ASP A 101 16.77 18.50 -1.42
CA ASP A 101 18.14 18.02 -1.47
C ASP A 101 18.20 16.72 -2.31
N PRO A 102 19.04 16.64 -3.36
CA PRO A 102 19.20 15.43 -4.17
C PRO A 102 19.62 14.17 -3.38
N GLY A 103 20.25 14.33 -2.21
CA GLY A 103 20.61 13.23 -1.33
C GLY A 103 19.49 12.76 -0.40
N HIS A 104 18.36 13.49 -0.35
CA HIS A 104 17.30 13.29 0.62
C HIS A 104 16.18 12.42 0.05
N THR A 105 15.72 11.45 0.85
CA THR A 105 14.63 10.56 0.47
C THR A 105 13.30 11.05 1.03
N LEU A 106 12.30 11.21 0.15
CA LEU A 106 10.92 11.48 0.56
C LEU A 106 10.06 10.21 0.39
N LEU A 107 9.56 9.68 1.50
CA LEU A 107 8.66 8.53 1.53
C LEU A 107 7.24 8.98 1.85
N VAL A 108 6.26 8.47 1.12
CA VAL A 108 4.84 8.72 1.40
C VAL A 108 4.13 7.41 1.68
N VAL A 109 3.48 7.36 2.84
CA VAL A 109 2.61 6.26 3.26
C VAL A 109 1.17 6.72 3.18
N ASN A 110 0.38 6.05 2.35
CA ASN A 110 -0.97 6.47 2.09
C ASN A 110 -1.92 5.30 1.74
N PRO A 111 -3.02 5.14 2.49
CA PRO A 111 -4.04 4.12 2.18
C PRO A 111 -5.09 4.59 1.17
N THR A 112 -5.13 5.87 0.81
CA THR A 112 -6.26 6.50 0.10
C THR A 112 -6.01 6.80 -1.38
N TRP A 113 -4.75 7.03 -1.78
CA TRP A 113 -4.43 7.29 -3.17
C TRP A 113 -3.10 6.66 -3.57
N THR A 114 -3.03 6.34 -4.85
CA THR A 114 -1.86 5.74 -5.51
C THR A 114 -1.52 6.40 -6.83
N ARG A 115 -2.39 7.29 -7.29
CA ARG A 115 -2.29 8.11 -8.49
C ARG A 115 -3.20 9.31 -8.35
N SER A 116 -3.00 10.31 -9.20
CA SER A 116 -3.78 11.55 -9.24
C SER A 116 -5.30 11.34 -9.32
N ALA A 117 -5.75 10.28 -9.99
CA ALA A 117 -7.17 9.98 -10.16
C ALA A 117 -7.89 9.72 -8.82
N ASP A 118 -7.17 9.26 -7.79
CA ASP A 118 -7.72 8.91 -6.49
C ASP A 118 -7.83 10.14 -5.54
N ILE A 119 -7.16 11.24 -5.91
CA ILE A 119 -7.07 12.48 -5.11
C ILE A 119 -8.24 13.41 -5.37
N GLY A 120 -8.82 13.95 -4.31
CA GLY A 120 -9.94 14.90 -4.38
C GLY A 120 -11.25 14.28 -4.90
N GLN A 121 -12.24 15.15 -5.09
CA GLN A 121 -13.52 14.77 -5.70
C GLN A 121 -13.40 14.61 -7.21
N LEU A 122 -14.38 13.95 -7.84
CA LEU A 122 -14.39 13.70 -9.29
C LEU A 122 -14.25 15.00 -10.11
N TRP A 123 -14.75 16.12 -9.60
CA TRP A 123 -14.74 17.43 -10.26
C TRP A 123 -13.52 18.30 -9.95
N ASP A 124 -12.60 17.89 -9.06
CA ASP A 124 -11.44 18.68 -8.64
C ASP A 124 -10.30 18.66 -9.69
N ARG A 125 -10.60 19.10 -10.92
CA ARG A 125 -9.69 19.00 -12.08
C ARG A 125 -8.33 19.64 -11.84
N LYS A 126 -8.30 20.81 -11.19
CA LYS A 126 -7.05 21.53 -10.89
C LYS A 126 -6.18 20.75 -9.91
N LEU A 127 -6.77 20.18 -8.86
CA LEU A 127 -6.06 19.38 -7.87
C LEU A 127 -5.53 18.09 -8.50
N LYS A 128 -6.35 17.41 -9.31
CA LYS A 128 -5.93 16.20 -10.03
C LYS A 128 -4.81 16.48 -11.02
N ALA A 129 -4.84 17.60 -11.75
CA ALA A 129 -3.76 17.96 -12.66
C ALA A 129 -2.45 18.24 -11.92
N ALA A 130 -2.50 18.96 -10.79
CA ALA A 130 -1.33 19.19 -9.94
C ALA A 130 -0.79 17.87 -9.35
N ALA A 131 -1.68 16.96 -8.95
CA ALA A 131 -1.30 15.65 -8.49
C ALA A 131 -0.64 14.82 -9.58
N ALA A 132 -1.18 14.82 -10.80
CA ALA A 132 -0.62 14.07 -11.92
C ALA A 132 0.80 14.55 -12.24
N ALA A 133 1.03 15.86 -12.24
CA ALA A 133 2.36 16.42 -12.45
C ALA A 133 3.36 16.08 -11.34
N LEU A 134 2.88 15.75 -10.13
CA LEU A 134 3.75 15.43 -8.99
C LEU A 134 3.99 13.94 -8.81
N ILE A 135 2.93 13.10 -8.79
CA ILE A 135 3.01 11.70 -8.33
C ILE A 135 2.77 10.65 -9.41
N ASP A 136 2.30 11.03 -10.60
CA ASP A 136 2.07 10.06 -11.69
C ASP A 136 3.32 9.87 -12.58
N ASP A 137 4.38 10.67 -12.39
CA ASP A 137 5.65 10.49 -13.10
C ASP A 137 6.50 9.40 -12.41
N PRO A 138 6.71 8.23 -13.04
CA PRO A 138 7.50 7.14 -12.47
C PRO A 138 9.00 7.47 -12.34
N ALA A 139 9.49 8.50 -13.03
CA ALA A 139 10.85 9.00 -12.84
C ALA A 139 10.98 9.86 -11.57
N ALA A 140 9.87 10.41 -11.07
CA ALA A 140 9.81 11.20 -9.85
C ALA A 140 9.38 10.37 -8.63
N TRP A 141 8.39 9.49 -8.80
CA TRP A 141 7.85 8.65 -7.74
C TRP A 141 7.85 7.18 -8.12
N LEU A 142 8.56 6.39 -7.31
CA LEU A 142 8.56 4.94 -7.44
C LEU A 142 7.60 4.34 -6.41
N PRO A 143 6.63 3.51 -6.82
CA PRO A 143 5.84 2.77 -5.87
C PRO A 143 6.73 1.73 -5.17
N LEU A 144 6.84 1.79 -3.85
CA LEU A 144 7.65 0.84 -3.08
C LEU A 144 6.84 -0.35 -2.57
N TYR A 145 5.58 -0.12 -2.20
CA TYR A 145 4.70 -1.14 -1.68
C TYR A 145 3.25 -0.84 -2.05
N HIS A 146 2.53 -1.84 -2.55
CA HIS A 146 1.09 -1.80 -2.81
C HIS A 146 0.41 -3.08 -2.34
N LEU A 147 -0.77 -2.92 -1.77
CA LEU A 147 -1.66 -3.99 -1.37
C LEU A 147 -3.10 -3.53 -1.61
N TRP A 148 -3.86 -4.28 -2.39
CA TRP A 148 -5.27 -4.00 -2.65
C TRP A 148 -6.11 -5.26 -2.66
N ASP A 149 -7.22 -5.20 -1.93
CA ASP A 149 -8.30 -6.14 -2.13
C ASP A 149 -9.08 -5.80 -3.39
N LEU A 150 -9.32 -6.83 -4.19
CA LEU A 150 -10.12 -6.76 -5.40
C LEU A 150 -11.34 -7.65 -5.23
N ARG A 151 -12.50 -7.13 -5.61
CA ARG A 151 -13.73 -7.89 -5.72
C ARG A 151 -14.38 -7.63 -7.06
N THR A 152 -14.72 -8.70 -7.76
CA THR A 152 -15.45 -8.63 -9.03
C THR A 152 -16.96 -8.74 -8.80
N ALA A 153 -17.74 -8.30 -9.78
CA ALA A 153 -19.20 -8.44 -9.75
C ALA A 153 -19.68 -9.91 -9.72
N LYS A 154 -18.85 -10.85 -10.19
CA LYS A 154 -19.15 -12.30 -10.14
C LYS A 154 -18.82 -12.93 -8.79
N GLY A 155 -18.33 -12.15 -7.84
CA GLY A 155 -17.96 -12.63 -6.50
C GLY A 155 -16.53 -13.12 -6.38
N ALA A 156 -15.72 -13.12 -7.45
CA ALA A 156 -14.30 -13.45 -7.35
C ALA A 156 -13.57 -12.39 -6.50
N THR A 157 -12.76 -12.85 -5.56
CA THR A 157 -11.94 -12.02 -4.68
C THR A 157 -10.46 -12.26 -4.96
N GLY A 158 -9.65 -11.24 -4.75
CA GLY A 158 -8.21 -11.34 -4.95
C GLY A 158 -7.44 -10.24 -4.27
N LEU A 159 -6.12 -10.41 -4.26
CA LEU A 159 -5.17 -9.48 -3.68
C LEU A 159 -4.19 -9.04 -4.75
N LEU A 160 -4.19 -7.75 -5.10
CA LEU A 160 -3.18 -7.16 -5.95
C LEU A 160 -2.06 -6.59 -5.07
N TYR A 161 -0.88 -7.18 -5.21
CA TYR A 161 0.28 -6.94 -4.38
C TYR A 161 1.47 -6.48 -5.23
N ARG A 162 2.29 -5.60 -4.68
CA ARG A 162 3.65 -5.33 -5.16
C ARG A 162 4.53 -4.87 -4.02
N SER A 163 5.76 -5.36 -3.96
CA SER A 163 6.83 -4.79 -3.15
C SER A 163 8.05 -4.58 -4.04
N TRP A 164 8.73 -3.45 -3.92
CA TRP A 164 9.97 -3.21 -4.66
C TRP A 164 11.07 -4.17 -4.18
N PRO A 165 11.90 -4.74 -5.09
CA PRO A 165 11.97 -4.50 -6.53
C PRO A 165 11.10 -5.45 -7.39
N HIS A 166 10.18 -6.19 -6.77
CA HIS A 166 9.41 -7.24 -7.41
C HIS A 166 8.28 -6.71 -8.32
N ASP A 167 7.87 -7.58 -9.23
CA ASP A 167 6.75 -7.38 -10.15
C ASP A 167 5.41 -7.30 -9.43
N TRP A 168 4.40 -6.76 -10.10
CA TRP A 168 3.01 -6.84 -9.66
C TRP A 168 2.52 -8.27 -9.68
N GLN A 169 1.85 -8.67 -8.61
CA GLN A 169 1.36 -10.02 -8.39
C GLN A 169 -0.11 -9.96 -8.02
N LEU A 170 -0.94 -10.75 -8.69
CA LEU A 170 -2.34 -10.92 -8.36
C LEU A 170 -2.54 -12.32 -7.80
N TYR A 171 -3.14 -12.39 -6.62
CA TYR A 171 -3.52 -13.64 -5.98
C TYR A 171 -5.03 -13.75 -5.98
N HIS A 172 -5.54 -14.97 -6.15
CA HIS A 172 -6.95 -15.26 -5.95
C HIS A 172 -7.16 -15.63 -4.48
N THR A 173 -8.19 -15.09 -3.84
CA THR A 173 -8.47 -15.32 -2.41
C THR A 173 -9.88 -15.88 -2.22
N SER A 174 -10.09 -16.67 -1.17
CA SER A 174 -11.40 -17.19 -0.75
C SER A 174 -12.10 -16.25 0.25
N ALA A 175 -12.15 -14.96 -0.06
CA ALA A 175 -12.93 -13.93 0.64
C ALA A 175 -12.69 -13.69 2.16
N HIS A 176 -11.94 -14.53 2.89
CA HIS A 176 -11.64 -14.35 4.31
C HIS A 176 -10.24 -13.76 4.55
N LEU A 177 -10.13 -12.85 5.51
CA LEU A 177 -8.88 -12.17 5.88
C LEU A 177 -7.78 -13.12 6.38
N GLU A 178 -8.17 -14.24 6.99
CA GLU A 178 -7.26 -15.30 7.44
C GLU A 178 -6.56 -16.00 6.25
N ASP A 179 -7.14 -15.88 5.05
CA ASP A 179 -6.59 -16.44 3.82
C ASP A 179 -5.55 -15.52 3.15
N LEU A 180 -5.32 -14.30 3.65
CA LEU A 180 -4.46 -13.33 2.96
C LEU A 180 -2.99 -13.74 3.02
N GLN A 181 -2.54 -14.28 4.16
CA GLN A 181 -1.21 -14.85 4.30
C GLN A 181 -1.09 -16.15 3.49
N ALA A 182 -2.08 -17.04 3.57
CA ALA A 182 -2.11 -18.28 2.80
C ALA A 182 -2.12 -18.02 1.28
N ALA A 183 -2.81 -16.97 0.83
CA ALA A 183 -2.84 -16.57 -0.56
C ALA A 183 -1.46 -16.11 -1.04
N LEU A 184 -0.67 -15.43 -0.21
CA LEU A 184 0.70 -15.03 -0.56
C LEU A 184 1.67 -16.22 -0.62
N ASP A 185 1.35 -17.33 0.04
CA ASP A 185 2.13 -18.58 -0.04
C ASP A 185 1.83 -19.39 -1.31
N GLU A 186 0.68 -19.14 -1.96
CA GLU A 186 0.30 -19.75 -3.23
C GLU A 186 0.94 -19.02 -4.44
N PRO A 187 1.13 -19.68 -5.59
CA PRO A 187 1.59 -18.98 -6.79
C PRO A 187 0.57 -17.91 -7.25
N PRO A 188 1.02 -16.70 -7.61
CA PRO A 188 0.13 -15.67 -8.12
C PRO A 188 -0.52 -16.10 -9.43
N VAL A 189 -1.81 -15.78 -9.60
CA VAL A 189 -2.59 -16.03 -10.82
C VAL A 189 -2.20 -15.08 -11.97
N LEU A 190 -1.51 -13.98 -11.66
CA LEU A 190 -0.91 -13.08 -12.64
C LEU A 190 0.36 -12.44 -12.06
N VAL A 191 1.42 -12.40 -12.87
CA VAL A 191 2.64 -11.63 -12.60
C VAL A 191 2.87 -10.67 -13.77
N SER A 192 3.22 -9.42 -13.47
CA SER A 192 3.44 -8.40 -14.49
C SER A 192 4.44 -7.34 -14.02
N PRO A 193 5.40 -6.89 -14.86
CA PRO A 193 6.32 -5.83 -14.48
C PRO A 193 5.59 -4.51 -14.22
N ASP A 194 4.54 -4.23 -15.00
CA ASP A 194 3.68 -3.07 -14.84
C ASP A 194 2.37 -3.42 -14.13
N ARG A 195 1.72 -2.41 -13.54
CA ARG A 195 0.42 -2.59 -12.91
C ARG A 195 -0.58 -3.09 -13.96
N PRO A 196 -1.19 -4.29 -13.79
CA PRO A 196 -2.12 -4.80 -14.77
C PRO A 196 -3.37 -3.89 -14.85
N PRO A 197 -3.96 -3.66 -16.04
CA PRO A 197 -5.18 -2.89 -16.17
C PRO A 197 -6.36 -3.59 -15.47
N LYS A 198 -7.36 -2.83 -15.04
CA LYS A 198 -8.48 -3.33 -14.22
C LYS A 198 -9.24 -4.46 -14.93
N GLU A 199 -9.42 -4.33 -16.24
CA GLU A 199 -10.10 -5.33 -17.08
C GLU A 199 -9.37 -6.66 -17.04
N ARG A 200 -8.02 -6.63 -17.10
CA ARG A 200 -7.19 -7.83 -17.02
C ARG A 200 -7.23 -8.47 -15.63
N GLN A 201 -7.22 -7.66 -14.58
CA GLN A 201 -7.39 -8.15 -13.21
C GLN A 201 -8.72 -8.90 -13.05
N ILE A 202 -9.82 -8.31 -13.54
CA ILE A 202 -11.17 -8.90 -13.47
C ILE A 202 -11.24 -10.22 -14.25
N GLU A 203 -10.68 -10.25 -15.46
CA GLU A 203 -10.65 -11.44 -16.31
C GLU A 203 -9.97 -12.62 -15.61
N VAL A 204 -8.75 -12.41 -15.09
CA VAL A 204 -7.96 -13.44 -14.42
C VAL A 204 -8.65 -13.94 -13.15
N LEU A 205 -9.18 -13.05 -12.31
CA LEU A 205 -9.88 -13.46 -11.08
C LEU A 205 -11.12 -14.29 -11.38
N ASN A 206 -11.90 -13.92 -12.40
CA ASN A 206 -13.08 -14.68 -12.78
C ASN A 206 -12.73 -16.06 -13.34
N ALA A 207 -11.60 -16.18 -14.06
CA ALA A 207 -11.11 -17.46 -14.54
C ALA A 207 -10.67 -18.36 -13.38
N ALA A 208 -9.91 -17.82 -12.42
CA ALA A 208 -9.48 -18.55 -11.22
C ALA A 208 -10.67 -19.03 -10.38
N LEU A 209 -11.70 -18.19 -10.19
CA LEU A 209 -12.93 -18.59 -9.52
C LEU A 209 -13.64 -19.75 -10.26
N ALA A 210 -13.74 -19.67 -11.58
CA ALA A 210 -14.39 -20.70 -12.38
C ALA A 210 -13.65 -22.05 -12.29
N GLU A 211 -12.31 -22.02 -12.29
CA GLU A 211 -11.48 -23.20 -12.12
C GLU A 211 -11.67 -23.83 -10.73
N GLY A 212 -11.63 -23.03 -9.65
CA GLY A 212 -11.89 -23.52 -8.30
C GLY A 212 -13.27 -24.19 -8.16
N LEU A 213 -14.31 -23.57 -8.74
CA LEU A 213 -15.66 -24.16 -8.76
C LEU A 213 -15.74 -25.47 -9.55
N GLN A 214 -14.97 -25.61 -10.63
CA GLN A 214 -14.90 -26.87 -11.40
C GLN A 214 -14.19 -27.97 -10.60
N GLN A 215 -13.07 -27.64 -9.94
CA GLN A 215 -12.32 -28.57 -9.10
C GLN A 215 -13.19 -29.07 -7.92
N GLU A 216 -13.93 -28.18 -7.25
CA GLU A 216 -14.87 -28.57 -6.19
C GLU A 216 -15.97 -29.51 -6.69
N ARG A 217 -16.55 -29.21 -7.86
CA ARG A 217 -17.58 -30.07 -8.46
C ARG A 217 -17.03 -31.44 -8.81
N ALA A 218 -15.81 -31.51 -9.36
CA ALA A 218 -15.14 -32.76 -9.66
C ALA A 218 -14.83 -33.56 -8.39
N ALA A 219 -14.35 -32.91 -7.32
CA ALA A 219 -14.09 -33.56 -6.03
C ALA A 219 -15.37 -34.14 -5.41
N LYS A 220 -16.47 -33.37 -5.43
CA LYS A 220 -17.80 -33.81 -4.98
C LYS A 220 -18.31 -35.00 -5.81
N ALA A 221 -18.17 -34.95 -7.13
CA ALA A 221 -18.56 -36.04 -8.03
C ALA A 221 -17.72 -37.32 -7.83
N ALA A 222 -16.44 -37.18 -7.46
CA ALA A 222 -15.55 -38.28 -7.14
C ALA A 222 -15.74 -38.87 -5.73
N GLY A 223 -16.74 -38.41 -4.97
CA GLY A 223 -17.02 -38.87 -3.60
C GLY A 223 -15.94 -38.50 -2.59
N ARG A 224 -14.99 -37.63 -2.94
CA ARG A 224 -13.97 -37.11 -2.02
C ARG A 224 -14.55 -35.89 -1.32
N ARG A 225 -14.76 -35.97 -0.01
CA ARG A 225 -15.07 -34.78 0.80
C ARG A 225 -13.85 -33.84 0.75
N PRO A 226 -14.01 -32.54 0.43
CA PRO A 226 -12.95 -31.59 0.68
C PRO A 226 -12.74 -31.51 2.20
N TRP A 227 -11.48 -31.51 2.61
CA TRP A 227 -11.07 -31.54 4.01
C TRP A 227 -11.55 -30.29 4.76
N LEU A 228 -11.94 -30.49 6.02
CA LEU A 228 -12.09 -29.46 7.06
C LEU A 228 -10.72 -28.82 7.37
#